data_AF-A0A8D8ABQ9-F1
#
_entry.id   AF-A0A8D8ABQ9-F1
#
_cell.length_a   1.000
_cell.length_b   1.000
_cell.length_c   1.000
_cell.angle_alpha   90.00
_cell.angle_beta   90.00
_cell.angle_gamma   90.00
#
_symmetry.space_group_name_H-M   'P 1'
#
loop_
_entity.id
_entity.type
_entity.pdbx_description
1 polymer ?
#
loop_
_entity_poly.entity_id
_entity_poly.type
_entity_poly.pdbx_seq_one_letter_code
_entity_poly.pdbx_strand_id
1 'polypeptide(L)'
;DEEEDEEAERLKEQRLQEYAAKKAKKPALIAKSSILLDVKPWDDETDMSKLEECVRSVQMDGLLWGASKLMPVGYGIKKLQINCVVEDDKVGTDFLEEEITKFEDYVQSVDIAAFNKI
;
A
#
# COMPACT_ATOMS: atom_id res chain seq x y z
N ASP A 1 33.25 -17.85 17.32
CA ASP A 1 32.02 -18.15 18.09
C ASP A 1 30.91 -17.12 17.89
N GLU A 2 31.09 -15.81 18.11
CA GLU A 2 30.00 -14.83 17.84
C GLU A 2 29.79 -14.50 16.35
N GLU A 3 30.86 -14.34 15.55
CA GLU A 3 30.74 -14.06 14.11
C GLU A 3 30.15 -15.23 13.28
N GLU A 4 30.36 -16.47 13.72
CA GLU A 4 29.81 -17.67 13.06
C GLU A 4 28.30 -17.82 13.27
N ASP A 5 27.76 -17.31 14.39
CA ASP A 5 26.33 -17.40 14.71
C ASP A 5 25.52 -16.36 13.90
N GLU A 6 26.05 -15.14 13.75
CA GLU A 6 25.43 -14.09 12.91
C GLU A 6 25.43 -14.46 11.41
N GLU A 7 26.47 -15.13 10.92
CA GLU A 7 26.51 -15.61 9.54
C GLU A 7 25.53 -16.77 9.31
N ALA A 8 25.37 -17.66 10.29
CA ALA A 8 24.41 -18.76 10.26
C ALA A 8 22.95 -18.27 10.32
N GLU A 9 22.66 -17.22 11.09
CA GLU A 9 21.34 -16.59 11.13
C GLU A 9 20.99 -15.91 9.80
N ARG A 10 21.91 -15.12 9.23
CA ARG A 10 21.69 -14.50 7.90
C ARG A 10 21.48 -15.54 6.80
N LEU A 11 22.22 -16.65 6.83
CA LEU A 11 22.07 -17.72 5.86
C LEU A 11 20.72 -18.45 6.02
N LYS A 12 20.26 -18.67 7.25
CA LYS A 12 18.91 -19.20 7.53
C LYS A 12 17.82 -18.26 7.01
N GLU A 13 17.98 -16.96 7.23
CA GLU A 13 16.99 -15.97 6.84
C GLU A 13 16.91 -15.84 5.31
N GLN A 14 18.06 -15.79 4.62
CA GLN A 14 18.12 -15.85 3.15
C GLN A 14 17.48 -17.13 2.60
N ARG A 15 17.75 -18.28 3.22
CA ARG A 15 17.13 -19.55 2.80
C ARG A 15 15.62 -19.55 3.03
N LEU A 16 15.14 -18.96 4.13
CA LEU A 16 13.70 -18.84 4.39
C LEU A 16 13.02 -17.95 3.35
N GLN A 17 13.65 -16.83 2.99
CA GLN A 17 13.20 -15.94 1.93
C GLN A 17 13.22 -16.63 0.55
N GLU A 18 14.27 -17.39 0.23
CA GLU A 18 14.33 -18.19 -1.01
C GLU A 18 13.25 -19.29 -1.05
N TYR A 19 12.96 -19.94 0.08
CA TYR A 19 11.92 -20.95 0.17
C TYR A 19 10.52 -20.32 0.03
N ALA A 20 10.30 -19.14 0.63
CA ALA A 20 9.08 -18.36 0.43
C ALA A 20 8.93 -17.94 -1.04
N ALA A 21 10.00 -17.43 -1.66
CA ALA A 21 10.02 -17.04 -3.08
C ALA A 21 9.79 -18.23 -4.02
N LYS A 22 10.35 -19.42 -3.71
CA LYS A 22 10.09 -20.65 -4.49
C LYS A 22 8.67 -21.17 -4.32
N LYS A 23 8.07 -20.99 -3.14
CA LYS A 23 6.65 -21.33 -2.91
C LYS A 23 5.72 -20.36 -3.65
N ALA A 24 6.09 -19.08 -3.74
CA ALA A 24 5.38 -18.06 -4.52
C ALA A 24 5.45 -18.28 -6.04
N LYS A 25 6.44 -19.01 -6.56
CA LYS A 25 6.57 -19.34 -7.99
C LYS A 25 5.63 -20.45 -8.49
N LYS A 26 4.91 -21.15 -7.60
CA LYS A 26 3.83 -22.04 -8.06
C LYS A 26 2.66 -21.17 -8.51
N PRO A 27 2.03 -21.42 -9.67
CA PRO A 27 0.84 -20.68 -10.10
C PRO A 27 -0.30 -21.00 -9.12
N ALA A 28 -0.38 -20.21 -8.06
CA ALA A 28 -1.54 -20.14 -7.20
C ALA A 28 -2.63 -19.35 -7.92
N LEU A 29 -3.89 -19.69 -7.68
CA LEU A 29 -4.99 -18.77 -7.94
C LEU A 29 -4.80 -17.60 -6.97
N ILE A 30 -4.09 -16.57 -7.41
CA ILE A 30 -3.86 -15.36 -6.61
C ILE A 30 -5.16 -14.57 -6.68
N ALA A 31 -5.94 -14.63 -5.60
CA ALA A 31 -7.10 -13.77 -5.44
C ALA A 31 -6.63 -12.31 -5.38
N LYS A 32 -7.25 -11.46 -6.17
CA LYS A 32 -6.92 -10.04 -6.21
C LYS A 32 -8.16 -9.22 -5.93
N SER A 33 -7.94 -8.06 -5.34
CA SER A 33 -8.99 -7.08 -5.12
C SER A 33 -8.57 -5.74 -5.71
N SER A 34 -9.48 -5.10 -6.41
CA SER A 34 -9.36 -3.69 -6.80
C SER A 34 -10.08 -2.83 -5.77
N ILE A 35 -9.32 -1.93 -5.15
CA ILE A 35 -9.78 -1.06 -4.07
C ILE A 35 -9.71 0.37 -4.57
N LEU A 36 -10.76 1.14 -4.32
CA LEU A 36 -10.80 2.56 -4.55
C LEU A 36 -10.69 3.26 -3.21
N LEU A 37 -9.60 3.98 -2.99
CA LEU A 37 -9.32 4.71 -1.75
C LEU A 37 -9.61 6.19 -1.96
N ASP A 38 -10.27 6.80 -0.98
CA ASP A 38 -10.45 8.24 -0.85
C ASP A 38 -9.51 8.74 0.25
N VAL A 39 -8.46 9.45 -0.12
CA VAL A 39 -7.51 10.07 0.81
C VAL A 39 -7.87 11.56 0.95
N LYS A 40 -8.18 11.97 2.18
CA LYS A 40 -8.61 13.33 2.50
C LYS A 40 -7.45 14.15 3.07
N PRO A 41 -7.17 15.36 2.54
CA PRO A 41 -6.22 16.28 3.16
C PRO A 41 -6.83 16.96 4.38
N TRP A 42 -6.00 17.74 5.09
CA TRP A 42 -6.45 18.57 6.20
C TRP A 42 -7.29 19.78 5.76
N ASP A 43 -6.89 20.42 4.67
CA ASP A 43 -7.49 21.66 4.16
C ASP A 43 -7.32 21.82 2.64
N ASP A 44 -7.71 22.98 2.11
CA ASP A 44 -7.64 23.34 0.70
C ASP A 44 -6.27 23.90 0.25
N GLU A 45 -5.34 24.12 1.19
CA GLU A 45 -3.96 24.58 0.92
C GLU A 45 -2.96 23.41 0.78
N THR A 46 -3.35 22.20 1.21
CA THR A 46 -2.53 20.99 1.14
C THR A 46 -2.10 20.66 -0.31
N ASP A 47 -0.80 20.40 -0.53
CA ASP A 47 -0.27 20.04 -1.85
C ASP A 47 -0.70 18.62 -2.24
N MET A 48 -1.73 18.56 -3.09
CA MET A 48 -2.31 17.30 -3.55
C MET A 48 -1.37 16.47 -4.43
N SER A 49 -0.38 17.10 -5.07
CA SER A 49 0.60 16.36 -5.87
C SER A 49 1.53 15.58 -4.96
N LYS A 50 2.02 16.24 -3.90
CA LYS A 50 2.84 15.58 -2.87
C LYS A 50 2.07 14.52 -2.11
N LEU A 51 0.79 14.77 -1.80
CA LEU A 51 -0.07 13.78 -1.17
C LEU A 51 -0.15 12.51 -2.03
N GLU A 52 -0.37 12.65 -3.35
CA GLU A 52 -0.38 11.51 -4.26
C GLU A 52 1.00 10.81 -4.34
N GLU A 53 2.09 11.56 -4.37
CA GLU A 53 3.45 11.01 -4.35
C GLU A 53 3.70 10.19 -3.07
N CYS A 54 3.29 10.69 -1.90
CA CYS A 54 3.37 9.98 -0.63
C CYS A 54 2.56 8.67 -0.68
N VAL A 55 1.32 8.71 -1.14
CA VAL A 55 0.48 7.49 -1.27
C VAL A 55 1.15 6.47 -2.20
N ARG A 56 1.66 6.92 -3.36
CA ARG A 56 2.34 6.03 -4.33
C ARG A 56 3.69 5.53 -3.85
N SER A 57 4.31 6.19 -2.87
CA SER A 57 5.57 5.76 -2.27
C SER A 57 5.41 4.49 -1.43
N VAL A 58 4.20 4.19 -0.95
CA VAL A 58 3.86 2.93 -0.28
C VAL A 58 4.00 1.80 -1.29
N GLN A 59 4.95 0.90 -1.02
CA GLN A 59 5.30 -0.22 -1.87
C GLN A 59 5.30 -1.51 -1.06
N MET A 60 4.64 -2.54 -1.59
CA MET A 60 4.60 -3.87 -1.00
C MET A 60 4.47 -4.91 -2.10
N ASP A 61 5.00 -6.11 -1.89
CA ASP A 61 4.79 -7.22 -2.82
C ASP A 61 3.30 -7.55 -2.94
N GLY A 62 2.78 -7.55 -4.16
CA GLY A 62 1.35 -7.72 -4.43
C GLY A 62 0.51 -6.44 -4.42
N LEU A 63 1.10 -5.25 -4.23
CA LEU A 63 0.41 -3.96 -4.37
C LEU A 63 0.73 -3.29 -5.72
N LEU A 64 -0.30 -2.87 -6.45
CA LEU A 64 -0.21 -2.12 -7.68
C LEU A 64 -1.08 -0.87 -7.63
N TRP A 65 -0.46 0.30 -7.74
CA TRP A 65 -1.20 1.57 -7.84
C TRP A 65 -1.73 1.79 -9.26
N GLY A 66 -3.00 2.18 -9.35
CA GLY A 66 -3.71 2.46 -10.58
C GLY A 66 -3.91 3.95 -10.84
N ALA A 67 -4.98 4.26 -11.57
CA ALA A 67 -5.38 5.62 -11.89
C ALA A 67 -5.87 6.37 -10.64
N SER A 68 -5.59 7.67 -10.62
CA SER A 68 -6.01 8.61 -9.58
C SER A 68 -6.75 9.78 -10.20
N LYS A 69 -7.57 10.47 -9.39
CA LYS A 69 -8.19 11.75 -9.74
C LYS A 69 -8.48 12.55 -8.47
N LEU A 70 -8.52 13.88 -8.60
CA LEU A 70 -8.96 14.77 -7.52
C LEU A 70 -10.47 14.98 -7.62
N MET A 71 -11.18 14.74 -6.51
CA MET A 71 -12.63 14.90 -6.42
C MET A 71 -12.95 15.98 -5.39
N PRO A 72 -13.80 16.99 -5.71
CA PRO A 72 -14.19 18.00 -4.73
C PRO A 72 -15.06 17.39 -3.62
N VAL A 73 -14.84 17.82 -2.38
CA VAL A 73 -15.68 17.46 -1.22
C VAL A 73 -16.51 18.63 -0.71
N GLY A 74 -16.05 19.87 -0.94
CA GLY A 74 -16.72 21.11 -0.53
C GLY A 74 -15.72 22.14 -0.02
N TYR A 75 -16.12 23.41 0.04
CA TYR A 75 -15.31 24.50 0.63
C TYR A 75 -13.86 24.58 0.11
N GLY A 76 -13.65 24.35 -1.19
CA GLY A 76 -12.31 24.37 -1.80
C GLY A 76 -11.51 23.06 -1.65
N ILE A 77 -11.86 22.22 -0.68
CA ILE A 77 -11.16 20.97 -0.38
C ILE A 77 -11.44 19.92 -1.46
N LYS A 78 -10.37 19.21 -1.87
CA LYS A 78 -10.42 18.08 -2.79
C LYS A 78 -9.82 16.85 -2.12
N LYS A 79 -10.46 15.70 -2.27
CA LYS A 79 -9.89 14.41 -1.89
C LYS A 79 -9.16 13.78 -3.08
N LEU A 80 -8.10 13.04 -2.81
CA LEU A 80 -7.49 12.16 -3.79
C LEU A 80 -8.28 10.86 -3.83
N GLN A 81 -8.83 10.51 -4.99
CA GLN A 81 -9.44 9.21 -5.23
C GLN A 81 -8.49 8.39 -6.08
N ILE A 82 -7.96 7.30 -5.54
CA ILE A 82 -6.93 6.47 -6.18
C ILE A 82 -7.31 4.98 -6.16
N ASN A 83 -7.15 4.31 -7.29
CA ASN A 83 -7.34 2.87 -7.41
C ASN A 83 -6.05 2.14 -7.06
N CYS A 84 -6.14 1.00 -6.39
CA CYS A 84 -5.07 0.02 -6.32
C CYS A 84 -5.60 -1.39 -6.57
N VAL A 85 -4.70 -2.28 -6.97
CA VAL A 85 -4.92 -3.72 -7.05
C VAL A 85 -4.00 -4.38 -6.03
N VAL A 86 -4.59 -5.22 -5.19
CA VAL A 86 -3.88 -5.96 -4.14
C VAL A 86 -3.99 -7.46 -4.38
N GLU A 87 -2.97 -8.21 -3.97
CA GLU A 87 -3.05 -9.65 -3.76
C GLU A 87 -3.58 -9.91 -2.34
N ASP A 88 -4.76 -10.53 -2.24
CA ASP A 88 -5.51 -10.67 -0.99
C ASP A 88 -4.72 -11.40 0.11
N ASP A 89 -3.85 -12.35 -0.29
CA ASP A 89 -3.02 -13.13 0.63
C ASP A 89 -1.78 -12.37 1.15
N LYS A 90 -1.50 -11.17 0.63
CA LYS A 90 -0.28 -10.40 0.94
C LYS A 90 -0.55 -9.01 1.49
N VAL A 91 -1.53 -8.31 0.92
CA VAL A 91 -1.77 -6.89 1.20
C VAL A 91 -3.21 -6.72 1.69
N GLY A 92 -3.34 -6.43 2.98
CA GLY A 92 -4.63 -6.08 3.60
C GLY A 92 -4.98 -4.61 3.43
N THR A 93 -6.27 -4.29 3.56
CA THR A 93 -6.75 -2.89 3.61
C THR A 93 -6.19 -2.14 4.81
N ASP A 94 -6.05 -2.83 5.96
CA ASP A 94 -5.54 -2.21 7.20
C ASP A 94 -4.11 -1.70 7.00
N PHE A 95 -3.24 -2.48 6.34
CA PHE A 95 -1.89 -2.05 5.99
C PHE A 95 -1.89 -0.78 5.14
N LEU A 96 -2.75 -0.71 4.11
CA LEU A 96 -2.83 0.46 3.25
C LEU A 96 -3.30 1.70 4.03
N GLU A 97 -4.29 1.55 4.90
CA GLU A 97 -4.79 2.64 5.74
C GLU A 97 -3.71 3.12 6.71
N GLU A 98 -3.04 2.20 7.40
CA GLU A 98 -1.98 2.51 8.36
C GLU A 98 -0.77 3.19 7.69
N GLU A 99 -0.27 2.67 6.57
CA GLU A 99 0.89 3.28 5.90
C GLU A 99 0.58 4.65 5.31
N ILE A 100 -0.65 4.85 4.80
CA ILE A 100 -1.04 6.14 4.21
C ILE A 100 -1.30 7.19 5.32
N THR A 101 -1.90 6.79 6.44
CA THR A 101 -2.20 7.72 7.55
C THR A 101 -0.95 8.19 8.30
N LYS A 102 0.19 7.50 8.16
CA LYS A 102 1.50 7.99 8.66
C LYS A 102 1.97 9.28 8.01
N PHE A 103 1.45 9.66 6.84
CA PHE A 103 1.76 10.94 6.20
C PHE A 103 0.93 12.07 6.83
N GLU A 104 1.04 12.24 8.14
CA GLU A 104 0.20 13.13 8.96
C GLU A 104 0.27 14.60 8.51
N ASP A 105 1.35 15.03 7.84
CA ASP A 105 1.50 16.38 7.29
C ASP A 105 0.55 16.65 6.10
N TYR A 106 0.09 15.60 5.41
CA TYR A 106 -0.73 15.71 4.19
C TYR A 106 -2.09 15.03 4.33
N VAL A 107 -2.18 13.93 5.08
CA VAL A 107 -3.36 13.07 5.14
C VAL A 107 -4.06 13.25 6.49
N GLN A 108 -5.34 13.62 6.43
CA GLN A 108 -6.23 13.63 7.60
C GLN A 108 -6.86 12.24 7.83
N SER A 109 -7.35 11.61 6.76
CA SER A 109 -7.98 10.29 6.84
C SER A 109 -7.97 9.57 5.49
N VAL A 110 -8.18 8.27 5.54
CA VAL A 110 -8.37 7.39 4.37
C VAL A 110 -9.70 6.68 4.54
N ASP A 111 -10.47 6.58 3.46
CA ASP A 111 -11.73 5.83 3.42
C ASP A 111 -11.75 4.89 2.21
N ILE A 112 -12.36 3.72 2.37
CA ILE A 112 -12.61 2.80 1.25
C ILE A 112 -13.87 3.24 0.52
N ALA A 113 -13.70 3.82 -0.67
CA ALA A 113 -14.81 4.24 -1.52
C ALA A 113 -15.48 3.07 -2.24
N ALA A 114 -14.71 2.07 -2.65
CA ALA A 114 -15.22 0.84 -3.28
C ALA A 114 -14.22 -0.31 -3.12
N PHE A 115 -14.75 -1.54 -3.09
CA PHE A 115 -13.97 -2.76 -3.02
C PHE A 115 -14.55 -3.79 -3.99
N ASN A 116 -13.76 -4.27 -4.95
CA ASN A 116 -14.18 -5.23 -5.97
C ASN A 116 -13.19 -6.40 -6.04
N LYS A 117 -13.68 -7.63 -5.96
CA LYS A 117 -12.86 -8.82 -6.23
C LYS A 117 -12.64 -9.00 -7.72
N ILE A 118 -11.43 -9.36 -8.14
CA ILE A 118 -11.03 -9.53 -9.55
C ILE A 118 -10.19 -10.78 -9.80
#